data_AF-A0A7C1RQA8-F1
#
_entry.id   AF-A0A7C1RQA8-F1
#
_cell.length_a   1.000
_cell.length_b   1.000
_cell.length_c   1.000
_cell.angle_alpha   90.00
_cell.angle_beta   90.00
_cell.angle_gamma   90.00
#
_symmetry.space_group_name_H-M   'P 1'
#
loop_
_entity.id
_entity.type
_entity.pdbx_description
1 polymer ?
#
loop_
_entity_poly.entity_id
_entity_poly.type
_entity_poly.pdbx_seq_one_letter_code
_entity_poly.pdbx_strand_id
1 'polypeptide(L)' 'MKQNKYRRISFIEREEISRCLASGLSIRRIAGKTQRNPGDLSREVKKGGGREKYRAHLSQYRAERRRKK' A
#
# COMPACT_ATOMS: atom_id res chain seq x y z
N MET A 1 1.75 -19.31 -12.23
CA MET A 1 2.05 -17.98 -12.81
C MET A 1 1.24 -16.92 -12.05
N LYS A 2 1.85 -16.09 -11.19
CA LYS A 2 1.13 -14.99 -10.51
C LYS A 2 1.02 -13.83 -11.50
N GLN A 3 -0.20 -13.61 -12.00
CA GLN A 3 -0.52 -12.57 -12.96
C GLN A 3 -0.21 -11.19 -12.35
N ASN A 4 0.82 -10.52 -12.87
CA ASN A 4 1.28 -9.21 -12.41
C ASN A 4 0.43 -8.10 -13.04
N LYS A 5 -0.90 -8.20 -12.90
CA LYS A 5 -1.83 -7.18 -13.38
C LYS A 5 -1.84 -6.05 -12.37
N TYR A 6 -1.46 -4.85 -12.79
CA TYR A 6 -1.49 -3.66 -11.94
C TYR A 6 -2.94 -3.37 -11.52
N ARG A 7 -3.32 -3.83 -10.32
CA ARG A 7 -4.58 -3.48 -9.69
C ARG A 7 -4.32 -2.31 -8.75
N ARG A 8 -5.07 -1.22 -8.88
CA ARG A 8 -4.97 -0.08 -7.96
C ARG A 8 -5.22 -0.56 -6.53
N ILE A 9 -4.42 -0.08 -5.57
CA ILE A 9 -4.60 -0.43 -4.16
C ILE A 9 -5.83 0.32 -3.63
N SER A 10 -6.82 -0.42 -3.17
CA SER A 10 -8.07 0.08 -2.61
C SER A 10 -7.83 0.75 -1.26
N PHE A 11 -8.82 1.49 -0.76
CA PHE A 11 -8.74 2.08 0.57
C PHE A 11 -8.59 1.03 1.67
N ILE A 12 -9.33 -0.08 1.58
CA ILE A 12 -9.25 -1.19 2.54
C ILE A 12 -7.84 -1.81 2.56
N GLU A 13 -7.26 -2.03 1.38
CA GLU A 13 -5.89 -2.55 1.29
C GLU A 13 -4.86 -1.55 1.87
N ARG A 14 -5.07 -0.23 1.68
CA ARG A 14 -4.23 0.82 2.29
C ARG A 14 -4.32 0.76 3.81
N GLU A 15 -5.52 0.64 4.38
CA GLU A 15 -5.73 0.52 5.83
C GLU A 15 -5.05 -0.74 6.39
N GLU A 16 -5.16 -1.88 5.71
CA GLU A 16 -4.47 -3.11 6.09
C GLU A 16 -2.95 -2.94 6.10
N ILE A 17 -2.39 -2.28 5.08
CA ILE A 17 -0.97 -1.93 5.03
C ILE A 17 -0.60 -1.03 6.21
N SER A 18 -1.38 0.01 6.49
CA SER A 18 -1.14 0.96 7.59
C SER A 18 -1.10 0.26 8.94
N ARG A 19 -2.08 -0.60 9.24
CA ARG A 19 -2.13 -1.38 10.48
C ARG A 19 -0.94 -2.32 10.60
N CYS A 20 -0.63 -3.06 9.54
CA CYS A 20 0.50 -3.99 9.57
C CYS A 20 1.85 -3.29 9.72
N LEU A 21 2.02 -2.10 9.13
CA LEU A 21 3.22 -1.27 9.32
C LEU A 21 3.35 -0.81 10.76
N ALA A 22 2.25 -0.36 11.38
CA ALA A 22 2.22 0.03 12.80
C ALA A 22 2.54 -1.15 13.72
N SER A 23 2.13 -2.37 13.36
CA SER A 23 2.51 -3.60 14.06
C SER A 23 3.93 -4.09 13.76
N GLY A 24 4.76 -3.31 13.05
CA GLY A 24 6.15 -3.66 12.76
C GLY A 24 6.35 -4.74 11.68
N LEU A 25 5.29 -5.17 10.96
CA LEU A 25 5.41 -6.25 9.99
C LEU A 25 6.24 -5.86 8.75
N SER A 26 7.04 -6.80 8.25
CA SER A 26 7.84 -6.60 7.03
C SER A 26 6.95 -6.54 5.78
N ILE A 27 7.39 -5.83 4.73
CA ILE A 27 6.63 -5.69 3.48
C ILE A 27 6.24 -7.04 2.87
N ARG A 28 7.10 -8.07 2.97
CA ARG A 28 6.78 -9.42 2.47
C ARG A 28 5.63 -10.07 3.24
N ARG A 29 5.56 -9.88 4.57
CA ARG A 29 4.46 -10.41 5.39
C ARG A 29 3.15 -9.68 5.11
N ILE A 30 3.20 -8.38 4.88
CA ILE A 30 2.03 -7.57 4.46
C ILE A 30 1.55 -8.01 3.07
N ALA A 31 2.47 -8.26 2.14
CA ALA A 31 2.15 -8.77 0.80
C ALA A 31 1.44 -10.12 0.86
N GLY A 32 1.87 -11.02 1.74
CA GLY A 32 1.17 -12.28 2.01
C GLY A 32 -0.27 -12.06 2.49
N LYS A 33 -0.47 -11.17 3.47
CA LYS A 33 -1.80 -10.85 4.03
C LYS A 33 -2.75 -10.20 3.03
N THR A 34 -2.24 -9.26 2.24
CA THR A 34 -3.04 -8.48 1.27
C THR A 34 -3.13 -9.14 -0.10
N GLN A 35 -2.50 -10.31 -0.28
CA GLN A 35 -2.33 -10.99 -1.56
C GLN A 35 -1.75 -10.09 -2.67
N ARG A 36 -0.94 -9.10 -2.28
CA ARG A 36 -0.29 -8.15 -3.19
C ARG A 36 1.14 -8.55 -3.49
N ASN A 37 1.68 -8.00 -4.58
CA ASN A 37 3.10 -8.13 -4.86
C ASN A 37 3.90 -7.26 -3.87
N PRO A 38 4.97 -7.78 -3.23
CA PRO A 38 5.85 -7.00 -2.36
C PRO A 38 6.39 -5.71 -3.02
N GLY A 39 6.64 -5.73 -4.33
CA GLY A 39 7.09 -4.57 -5.09
C GLY A 39 6.04 -3.47 -5.21
N ASP A 40 4.76 -3.83 -5.36
CA ASP A 40 3.67 -2.85 -5.38
C ASP A 40 3.48 -2.20 -4.01
N LEU A 41 3.55 -3.00 -2.95
CA LEU A 41 3.49 -2.50 -1.58
C LEU A 41 4.68 -1.59 -1.27
N SER A 42 5.89 -1.98 -1.67
CA SER A 42 7.09 -1.16 -1.47
C SER A 42 6.94 0.20 -2.17
N ARG A 43 6.51 0.22 -3.43
CA ARG A 43 6.25 1.45 -4.19
C ARG A 43 5.16 2.31 -3.55
N GLU A 44 4.07 1.71 -3.11
CA GLU A 44 2.98 2.39 -2.43
C GLU A 44 3.44 3.01 -1.10
N VAL A 45 4.15 2.25 -0.26
CA VAL A 45 4.65 2.72 1.03
C VAL A 45 5.67 3.85 0.85
N LYS A 46 6.62 3.69 -0.09
CA LYS A 46 7.59 4.73 -0.45
C LYS A 46 6.87 6.02 -0.90
N LYS A 47 5.86 5.90 -1.76
CA LYS A 47 5.04 7.02 -2.25
C LYS A 47 4.19 7.67 -1.15
N GLY A 48 3.81 6.91 -0.12
CA GLY A 48 3.11 7.39 1.07
C GLY A 48 4.01 8.11 2.09
N GLY A 49 5.34 8.10 1.91
CA GLY A 49 6.30 8.75 2.80
C GLY A 49 7.16 7.78 3.61
N GLY A 50 7.14 6.48 3.30
CA GLY A 50 7.88 5.45 4.03
C GLY A 50 7.09 4.88 5.21
N ARG A 51 7.66 3.89 5.90
CA ARG A 51 6.97 3.09 6.92
C ARG A 51 6.41 3.95 8.07
N GLU A 52 7.17 4.92 8.54
CA GLU A 52 6.79 5.76 9.70
C GLU A 52 5.65 6.73 9.36
N LYS A 53 5.68 7.30 8.15
CA LYS A 53 4.76 8.34 7.69
C LYS A 53 3.57 7.79 6.90
N TYR A 54 3.57 6.49 6.59
CA TYR A 54 2.50 5.89 5.80
C TYR A 54 1.19 5.96 6.58
N ARG A 55 0.21 6.65 6.02
CA ARG A 55 -1.17 6.67 6.48
C ARG A 55 -2.09 6.43 5.30
N ALA A 56 -3.07 5.57 5.49
CA ALA A 56 -3.94 5.09 4.44
C ALA A 56 -4.84 6.21 3.87
N HIS A 57 -5.47 7.02 4.72
CA HIS A 57 -6.23 8.21 4.31
C HIS A 57 -5.40 9.22 3.50
N LEU A 58 -4.18 9.57 3.94
CA LEU A 58 -3.30 10.49 3.18
C LEU A 58 -2.93 9.91 1.82
N SER A 59 -2.66 8.61 1.77
CA SER A 59 -2.27 7.94 0.54
C SER A 59 -3.45 7.87 -0.43
N GLN A 60 -4.66 7.58 0.06
CA GLN A 60 -5.91 7.61 -0.70
C GLN A 60 -6.17 9.00 -1.29
N TYR A 61 -6.12 10.05 -0.46
CA TYR A 61 -6.28 11.44 -0.90
C TYR A 61 -5.29 11.81 -2.01
N ARG A 62 -4.01 11.44 -1.87
CA ARG A 62 -2.99 11.64 -2.92
C ARG A 62 -3.29 10.87 -4.20
N ALA A 63 -3.89 9.68 -4.10
CA ALA A 63 -4.28 8.88 -5.25
C ALA A 63 -5.48 9.52 -5.98
N GLU A 64 -6.45 10.05 -5.24
CA GLU A 64 -7.61 10.76 -5.79
C GLU A 64 -7.24 12.07 -6.47
N ARG A 65 -6.37 12.88 -5.85
CA ARG A 65 -5.87 14.13 -6.45
C ARG A 65 -5.19 13.89 -7.79
N ARG A 66 -4.42 12.80 -7.92
CA ARG A 66 -3.78 12.41 -9.19
C ARG A 66 -4.77 11.88 -10.22
N ARG A 67 -5.94 11.38 -9.81
CA ARG A 67 -6.99 10.93 -10.75
C ARG A 67 -7.73 12.12 -11.36
N LYS A 68 -7.83 13.23 -10.62
CA LYS A 68 -8.53 14.45 -11.03
C LYS A 68 -7.64 15.41 -11.85
N LYS A 69 -6.37 15.08 -12.05
CA LYS A 69 -5.43 15.82 -12.90
C LYS A 69 -5.26 15.03 -14.19
#